data_AF-A0A953UG69-F1
#
_entry.id   AF-A0A953UG69-F1
#
_cell.length_a   1.000
_cell.length_b   1.000
_cell.length_c   1.000
_cell.angle_alpha   90.00
_cell.angle_beta   90.00
_cell.angle_gamma   90.00
#
_symmetry.space_group_name_H-M   'P 1'
#
loop_
_entity.id
_entity.type
_entity.pdbx_description
1 polymer ?
#
loop_
_entity_poly.entity_id
_entity_poly.type
_entity_poly.pdbx_seq_one_letter_code
_entity_poly.pdbx_strand_id
1 'polypeptide(L)'
;MSKLVLAFSLLARGAWAQLPDGPGKAETEKICSQCHELERSISLRQDRAGWQATMDKMMTLGAKGTDKEFQVVVDYLAKNYPGEEIPRINVNKARAIELESGLTLRRSEAAAIIAYRDKHGDFKSIEDLKKVPGVDVAKIEAKKNRLTF
;
A
#
# COMPACT_ATOMS: atom_id res chain seq x y z
N MET A 1 -57.62 -35.62 2.81
CA MET A 1 -56.68 -34.94 3.75
C MET A 1 -55.53 -34.38 2.92
N SER A 2 -55.67 -33.15 2.43
CA SER A 2 -54.66 -32.51 1.57
C SER A 2 -53.44 -32.13 2.39
N LYS A 3 -52.27 -32.67 2.03
CA LYS A 3 -50.98 -32.22 2.54
C LYS A 3 -50.61 -30.94 1.79
N LEU A 4 -50.64 -29.82 2.50
CA LEU A 4 -50.15 -28.54 2.01
C LEU A 4 -48.61 -28.61 1.95
N VAL A 5 -48.04 -28.67 0.75
CA VAL A 5 -46.59 -28.57 0.55
C VAL A 5 -46.24 -27.09 0.50
N LEU A 6 -45.66 -26.57 1.57
CA LEU A 6 -45.03 -25.25 1.56
C LEU A 6 -43.74 -25.35 0.73
N ALA A 7 -43.75 -24.76 -0.46
CA ALA A 7 -42.54 -24.53 -1.23
C ALA A 7 -41.75 -23.39 -0.59
N PHE A 8 -40.66 -23.71 0.11
CA PHE A 8 -39.72 -22.73 0.64
C PHE A 8 -38.79 -22.31 -0.50
N SER A 9 -39.15 -21.22 -1.20
CA SER A 9 -38.27 -20.61 -2.20
C SER A 9 -37.09 -19.94 -1.51
N LEU A 10 -35.98 -20.66 -1.41
CA LEU A 10 -34.67 -20.10 -1.08
C LEU A 10 -34.22 -19.20 -2.23
N LEU A 11 -34.58 -17.92 -2.16
CA LEU A 11 -33.89 -16.89 -2.92
C LEU A 11 -32.49 -16.75 -2.32
N ALA A 12 -31.54 -17.55 -2.82
CA ALA A 12 -30.13 -17.28 -2.64
C ALA A 12 -29.83 -15.95 -3.35
N ARG A 13 -29.93 -14.84 -2.59
CA ARG A 13 -29.30 -13.58 -2.98
C ARG A 13 -27.81 -13.90 -3.11
N GLY A 14 -27.31 -13.96 -4.34
CA GLY A 14 -25.87 -14.08 -4.58
C GLY A 14 -25.16 -13.06 -3.69
N ALA A 15 -24.12 -13.48 -2.99
CA ALA A 15 -23.30 -12.57 -2.21
C ALA A 15 -22.53 -11.68 -3.19
N TRP A 16 -23.13 -10.57 -3.60
CA TRP A 16 -22.39 -9.44 -4.15
C TRP A 16 -21.35 -9.09 -3.09
N ALA A 17 -20.08 -8.94 -3.46
CA ALA A 17 -19.02 -8.63 -2.51
C ALA A 17 -19.33 -7.27 -1.85
N GLN A 18 -20.03 -7.32 -0.72
CA GLN A 18 -20.39 -6.13 0.02
C GLN A 18 -19.14 -5.60 0.70
N LEU A 19 -18.92 -4.29 0.57
CA LEU A 19 -17.89 -3.57 1.31
C LEU A 19 -17.93 -3.95 2.80
N PRO A 20 -16.78 -4.23 3.46
CA PRO A 20 -16.73 -4.48 4.89
C PRO A 20 -17.45 -3.41 5.71
N ASP A 21 -18.21 -3.82 6.72
CA ASP A 21 -18.92 -2.87 7.57
C ASP A 21 -17.95 -2.01 8.40
N GLY A 22 -18.24 -0.71 8.50
CA GLY A 22 -17.47 0.19 9.35
C GLY A 22 -17.60 1.67 8.96
N PRO A 23 -17.03 2.57 9.78
CA PRO A 23 -16.97 4.01 9.48
C PRO A 23 -16.30 4.27 8.14
N GLY A 24 -16.93 5.05 7.27
CA GLY A 24 -16.44 5.36 5.93
C GLY A 24 -16.96 4.46 4.81
N LYS A 25 -17.72 3.38 5.13
CA LYS A 25 -18.35 2.52 4.12
C LYS A 25 -19.30 3.31 3.22
N ALA A 26 -20.19 4.10 3.81
CA ALA A 26 -21.23 4.84 3.08
C ALA A 26 -20.61 5.90 2.15
N GLU A 27 -19.58 6.60 2.62
CA GLU A 27 -18.81 7.57 1.84
C GLU A 27 -18.07 6.89 0.69
N THR A 28 -17.46 5.72 0.95
CA THR A 28 -16.75 4.94 -0.07
C THR A 28 -17.71 4.46 -1.15
N GLU A 29 -18.86 3.89 -0.78
CA GLU A 29 -19.88 3.47 -1.74
C GLU A 29 -20.37 4.67 -2.57
N LYS A 30 -20.77 5.76 -1.91
CA LYS A 30 -21.27 6.99 -2.56
C LYS A 30 -20.28 7.58 -3.56
N ILE A 31 -18.99 7.64 -3.22
CA ILE A 31 -17.97 8.33 -4.03
C ILE A 31 -17.42 7.40 -5.12
N CYS A 32 -17.05 6.17 -4.75
CA CYS A 32 -16.34 5.26 -5.65
C CYS A 32 -17.24 4.61 -6.71
N SER A 33 -18.57 4.71 -6.58
CA SER A 33 -19.53 4.16 -7.57
C SER A 33 -20.05 5.20 -8.58
N GLN A 34 -19.54 6.43 -8.59
CA GLN A 34 -20.07 7.49 -9.46
C GLN A 34 -19.61 7.39 -10.92
N CYS A 35 -18.47 6.73 -11.17
CA CYS A 35 -17.82 6.74 -12.49
C CYS A 35 -17.49 5.34 -13.05
N HIS A 36 -17.25 4.35 -12.18
CA HIS A 36 -16.99 2.96 -12.55
C HIS A 36 -17.51 2.02 -11.47
N GLU A 37 -17.48 0.71 -11.73
CA GLU A 37 -17.90 -0.29 -10.77
C GLU A 37 -17.05 -0.24 -9.49
N LEU A 38 -17.71 -0.44 -8.34
CA LEU A 38 -17.08 -0.34 -7.02
C LEU A 38 -16.03 -1.42 -6.81
N GLU A 39 -16.24 -2.60 -7.39
CA GLU A 39 -15.33 -3.74 -7.34
C GLU A 39 -13.96 -3.40 -7.96
N ARG A 40 -13.94 -2.58 -9.02
CA ARG A 40 -12.69 -2.07 -9.60
C ARG A 40 -11.99 -1.08 -8.65
N SER A 41 -12.76 -0.28 -7.92
CA SER A 41 -12.23 0.70 -6.95
C SER A 41 -11.50 0.03 -5.79
N ILE A 42 -11.95 -1.16 -5.39
CA ILE A 42 -11.45 -1.91 -4.22
C ILE A 42 -10.59 -3.12 -4.58
N SER A 43 -10.28 -3.34 -5.86
CA SER A 43 -9.49 -4.51 -6.29
C SER A 43 -8.02 -4.41 -5.89
N LEU A 44 -7.54 -3.21 -5.56
CA LEU A 44 -6.16 -2.99 -5.11
C LEU A 44 -6.02 -3.26 -3.61
N ARG A 45 -4.79 -3.58 -3.20
CA ARG A 45 -4.37 -3.62 -1.80
C ARG A 45 -3.26 -2.59 -1.64
N GLN A 46 -3.49 -1.56 -0.84
CA GLN A 46 -2.54 -0.45 -0.69
C GLN A 46 -2.43 -0.04 0.78
N ASP A 47 -1.28 0.48 1.18
CA ASP A 47 -1.18 1.18 2.46
C ASP A 47 -1.94 2.52 2.38
N ARG A 48 -2.03 3.23 3.52
CA ARG A 48 -2.75 4.51 3.57
C ARG A 48 -2.20 5.54 2.56
N ALA A 49 -0.89 5.59 2.39
CA ALA A 49 -0.25 6.50 1.45
C ALA A 49 -0.61 6.16 -0.01
N GLY A 50 -0.63 4.88 -0.37
CA GLY A 50 -1.06 4.41 -1.68
C GLY A 50 -2.53 4.71 -1.96
N TRP A 51 -3.42 4.50 -0.99
CA TRP A 51 -4.83 4.86 -1.13
C TRP A 51 -5.05 6.37 -1.25
N GLN A 52 -4.28 7.18 -0.50
CA GLN A 52 -4.28 8.64 -0.66
C GLN A 52 -3.95 9.03 -2.10
N ALA A 53 -2.84 8.50 -2.64
CA ALA A 53 -2.44 8.79 -4.02
C ALA A 53 -3.48 8.33 -5.06
N THR A 54 -4.14 7.20 -4.82
CA THR A 54 -5.28 6.75 -5.65
C THR A 54 -6.41 7.77 -5.61
N MET A 55 -6.82 8.24 -4.43
CA MET A 55 -7.89 9.22 -4.29
C MET A 55 -7.52 10.58 -4.90
N ASP A 56 -6.30 11.07 -4.71
CA ASP A 56 -5.82 12.31 -5.32
C ASP A 56 -5.88 12.23 -6.86
N LYS A 57 -5.51 11.07 -7.41
CA LYS A 57 -5.66 10.79 -8.85
C LYS A 57 -7.12 10.80 -9.27
N MET A 58 -8.03 10.18 -8.51
CA MET A 58 -9.45 10.18 -8.83
C MET A 58 -10.05 11.59 -8.78
N MET A 59 -9.65 12.42 -7.81
CA MET A 59 -10.02 13.83 -7.73
C MET A 59 -9.56 14.59 -8.98
N THR A 60 -8.32 14.39 -9.40
CA THR A 60 -7.76 14.99 -10.62
C THR A 60 -8.52 14.57 -11.88
N LEU A 61 -9.06 13.34 -11.88
CA LEU A 61 -9.89 12.80 -12.96
C LEU A 61 -11.38 13.19 -12.85
N GLY A 62 -11.78 13.94 -11.82
CA GLY A 62 -13.12 14.50 -11.69
C GLY A 62 -14.04 13.83 -10.65
N ALA A 63 -13.51 12.98 -9.77
CA ALA A 63 -14.29 12.46 -8.64
C ALA A 63 -14.77 13.61 -7.74
N LYS A 64 -16.05 13.58 -7.35
CA LYS A 64 -16.70 14.66 -6.59
C LYS A 64 -16.83 14.29 -5.11
N GLY A 65 -16.40 15.21 -4.24
CA GLY A 65 -16.45 15.08 -2.79
C GLY A 65 -15.66 16.20 -2.12
N THR A 66 -15.83 16.36 -0.81
CA THR A 66 -15.01 17.25 0.00
C THR A 66 -13.72 16.57 0.43
N ASP A 67 -12.66 17.33 0.74
CA ASP A 67 -11.40 16.79 1.27
C ASP A 67 -11.63 15.88 2.49
N LYS A 68 -12.57 16.26 3.37
CA LYS A 68 -12.94 15.47 4.54
C LYS A 68 -13.58 14.13 4.15
N GLU A 69 -14.51 14.12 3.20
CA GLU A 69 -15.11 12.87 2.69
C GLU A 69 -14.03 11.98 2.06
N PHE A 70 -13.09 12.55 1.30
CA PHE A 70 -12.00 11.77 0.72
C PHE A 70 -11.05 11.19 1.77
N GLN A 71 -10.71 11.94 2.82
CA GLN A 71 -9.92 11.38 3.93
C GLN A 71 -10.64 10.21 4.62
N VAL A 72 -11.95 10.31 4.82
CA VAL A 72 -12.76 9.20 5.36
C VAL A 72 -12.69 7.96 4.45
N VAL A 73 -12.76 8.14 3.12
CA VAL A 73 -12.59 7.05 2.16
C VAL A 73 -11.19 6.45 2.21
N VAL A 74 -10.14 7.28 2.26
CA VAL A 74 -8.74 6.82 2.37
C VAL A 74 -8.54 5.96 3.63
N ASP A 75 -9.05 6.42 4.77
CA ASP A 75 -8.93 5.69 6.04
C ASP A 75 -9.70 4.37 6.00
N TYR A 76 -10.90 4.37 5.41
CA TYR A 76 -11.69 3.15 5.22
C TYR A 76 -10.98 2.15 4.31
N LEU A 77 -10.46 2.59 3.17
CA LEU A 77 -9.77 1.72 2.21
C LEU A 77 -8.47 1.17 2.80
N ALA A 78 -7.68 1.99 3.49
CA ALA A 78 -6.45 1.56 4.15
C ALA A 78 -6.70 0.51 5.24
N LYS A 79 -7.80 0.66 5.99
CA LYS A 79 -8.18 -0.30 7.04
C LYS A 79 -8.67 -1.63 6.49
N ASN A 80 -9.46 -1.61 5.43
CA ASN A 80 -10.18 -2.80 4.94
C ASN A 80 -9.49 -3.49 3.76
N TYR A 81 -8.66 -2.76 3.02
CA TYR A 81 -7.89 -3.25 1.89
C TYR A 81 -6.41 -2.87 2.03
N PRO A 82 -5.76 -3.24 3.16
CA PRO A 82 -4.36 -2.91 3.38
C PRO A 82 -3.49 -3.63 2.35
N GLY A 83 -2.48 -2.92 1.85
CA GLY A 83 -1.35 -3.51 1.16
C GLY A 83 -0.59 -4.42 2.12
N GLU A 84 0.10 -5.42 1.58
CA GLU A 84 1.09 -6.13 2.37
C GLU A 84 2.16 -5.15 2.83
N GLU A 85 2.53 -5.22 4.12
CA GLU A 85 3.68 -4.46 4.60
C GLU A 85 4.92 -4.94 3.85
N ILE A 86 5.51 -4.04 3.06
CA ILE A 86 6.75 -4.35 2.38
C ILE A 86 7.86 -4.42 3.44
N PRO A 87 8.57 -5.56 3.59
CA PRO A 87 9.60 -5.71 4.59
C PRO A 87 10.63 -4.57 4.53
N ARG A 88 10.90 -4.01 5.72
CA ARG A 88 11.96 -3.03 5.90
C ARG A 88 13.33 -3.72 5.81
N ILE A 89 14.32 -2.95 5.36
CA ILE A 89 15.67 -3.40 5.08
C ILE A 89 16.57 -2.80 6.14
N ASN A 90 17.09 -3.66 7.02
CA ASN A 90 18.13 -3.24 7.94
C ASN A 90 19.44 -3.09 7.15
N VAL A 91 19.88 -1.85 6.92
CA VAL A 91 21.07 -1.58 6.10
C VAL A 91 22.39 -2.05 6.73
N ASN A 92 22.38 -2.35 8.04
CA ASN A 92 23.53 -2.86 8.78
C ASN A 92 23.62 -4.39 8.76
N LYS A 93 22.53 -5.10 8.40
CA LYS A 93 22.46 -6.57 8.38
C LYS A 93 22.09 -7.17 7.02
N ALA A 94 21.44 -6.40 6.14
CA ALA A 94 20.99 -6.86 4.83
C ALA A 94 22.17 -7.38 3.99
N ARG A 95 21.94 -8.49 3.29
CA ARG A 95 22.86 -9.04 2.29
C ARG A 95 22.75 -8.27 0.97
N ALA A 96 23.70 -8.51 0.07
CA ALA A 96 23.74 -7.86 -1.24
C ALA A 96 22.41 -7.99 -1.99
N ILE A 97 21.84 -9.20 -2.05
CA ILE A 97 20.57 -9.44 -2.76
C ILE A 97 19.38 -8.66 -2.17
N GLU A 98 19.38 -8.42 -0.85
CA GLU A 98 18.33 -7.65 -0.17
C GLU A 98 18.48 -6.15 -0.44
N LEU A 99 19.71 -5.65 -0.50
CA LEU A 99 20.01 -4.28 -0.91
C LEU A 99 19.68 -4.06 -2.40
N GLU A 100 20.03 -5.01 -3.27
CA GLU A 100 19.77 -4.95 -4.70
C GLU A 100 18.27 -4.93 -5.00
N SER A 101 17.54 -5.97 -4.57
CA SER A 101 16.10 -6.10 -4.84
C SER A 101 15.28 -5.07 -4.07
N GLY A 102 15.60 -4.88 -2.79
CA GLY A 102 14.85 -4.04 -1.90
C GLY A 102 15.06 -2.55 -2.16
N LEU A 103 16.27 -2.13 -2.53
CA LEU A 103 16.60 -0.72 -2.80
C LEU A 103 16.74 -0.37 -4.29
N THR A 104 16.62 -1.37 -5.19
CA THR A 104 16.86 -1.22 -6.63
C THR A 104 18.30 -0.79 -6.95
N LEU A 105 19.24 -1.27 -6.13
CA LEU A 105 20.66 -1.01 -6.26
C LEU A 105 21.30 -1.99 -7.24
N ARG A 106 22.32 -1.53 -7.96
CA ARG A 106 23.21 -2.39 -8.73
C ARG A 106 24.08 -3.20 -7.77
N ARG A 107 24.60 -4.34 -8.23
CA ARG A 107 25.56 -5.17 -7.48
C ARG A 107 26.73 -4.37 -6.92
N SER A 108 27.28 -3.44 -7.72
CA SER A 108 28.39 -2.58 -7.29
C SER A 108 28.00 -1.62 -6.17
N GLU A 109 26.77 -1.09 -6.18
CA GLU A 109 26.25 -0.18 -5.16
C GLU A 109 26.00 -0.93 -3.84
N ALA A 110 25.38 -2.12 -3.91
CA ALA A 110 25.17 -2.98 -2.74
C ALA A 110 26.50 -3.42 -2.12
N ALA A 111 27.49 -3.81 -2.95
CA ALA A 111 28.83 -4.15 -2.48
C ALA A 111 29.53 -2.96 -1.81
N ALA A 112 29.37 -1.75 -2.35
CA ALA A 112 29.93 -0.53 -1.75
C ALA A 112 29.34 -0.24 -0.36
N ILE A 113 28.02 -0.41 -0.18
CA ILE A 113 27.37 -0.24 1.13
C ILE A 113 27.91 -1.25 2.16
N ILE A 114 28.02 -2.52 1.77
CA ILE A 114 28.53 -3.58 2.65
C ILE A 114 29.99 -3.30 3.04
N ALA A 115 30.86 -3.03 2.05
CA ALA A 115 32.25 -2.71 2.30
C ALA A 115 32.41 -1.46 3.19
N TYR A 116 31.51 -0.47 3.03
CA TYR A 116 31.54 0.74 3.85
C TYR A 116 31.20 0.43 5.30
N ARG A 117 30.09 -0.28 5.59
CA ARG A 117 29.72 -0.64 6.97
C ARG A 117 30.73 -1.57 7.63
N ASP A 118 31.34 -2.49 6.88
CA ASP A 118 32.36 -3.39 7.40
C ASP A 118 33.62 -2.63 7.84
N LYS A 119 33.94 -1.52 7.17
CA LYS A 119 35.12 -0.69 7.45
C LYS A 119 34.87 0.44 8.45
N HIS A 120 33.67 1.02 8.46
CA HIS A 120 33.36 2.24 9.22
C HIS A 120 32.38 1.99 10.39
N GLY A 121 31.83 0.78 10.49
CA GLY A 121 30.78 0.42 11.43
C GLY A 121 29.38 0.69 10.90
N ASP A 122 28.40 0.39 11.75
CA ASP A 122 26.98 0.51 11.43
C ASP A 122 26.58 1.96 11.08
N PHE A 123 25.77 2.11 10.03
CA PHE A 123 25.10 3.35 9.70
C PHE A 123 24.07 3.69 10.78
N LYS A 124 23.96 4.97 11.15
CA LYS A 124 22.97 5.44 12.14
C LYS A 124 21.85 6.23 11.50
N SER A 125 22.04 6.67 10.26
CA SER A 125 21.13 7.54 9.55
C SER A 125 21.30 7.39 8.04
N ILE A 126 20.31 7.92 7.31
CA ILE A 126 20.40 8.04 5.85
C ILE A 126 21.56 8.94 5.44
N GLU A 127 21.90 9.96 6.23
CA GLU A 127 23.04 10.83 5.97
C GLU A 127 24.38 10.07 5.97
N ASP A 128 24.48 8.97 6.72
CA ASP A 128 25.67 8.11 6.68
C ASP A 128 25.75 7.30 5.38
N LEU A 129 24.61 6.86 4.84
CA LEU A 129 24.56 6.16 3.56
C LEU A 129 24.98 7.05 2.38
N LYS A 130 24.77 8.37 2.48
CA LYS A 130 25.21 9.34 1.45
C LYS A 130 26.73 9.46 1.34
N LYS A 131 27.47 9.00 2.36
CA LYS A 131 28.94 9.01 2.38
C LYS A 131 29.54 7.83 1.61
N VAL A 132 28.73 6.86 1.19
CA VAL A 132 29.20 5.66 0.48
C VAL A 132 29.53 6.04 -0.97
N PRO A 133 30.81 5.93 -1.40
CA PRO A 133 31.19 6.28 -2.76
C PRO A 133 30.54 5.37 -3.80
N GLY A 134 30.03 5.96 -4.89
CA GLY A 134 29.50 5.21 -6.03
C GLY A 134 28.08 4.67 -5.85
N VAL A 135 27.37 5.06 -4.79
CA VAL A 135 25.97 4.72 -4.57
C VAL A 135 25.05 5.83 -5.05
N ASP A 136 24.01 5.49 -5.80
CA ASP A 136 22.95 6.41 -6.18
C ASP A 136 22.05 6.74 -4.98
N VAL A 137 22.30 7.91 -4.39
CA VAL A 137 21.56 8.43 -3.23
C VAL A 137 20.08 8.64 -3.54
N ALA A 138 19.70 8.96 -4.77
CA ALA A 138 18.30 9.20 -5.12
C ALA A 138 17.47 7.93 -4.92
N LYS A 139 18.04 6.75 -5.19
CA LYS A 139 17.38 5.46 -4.95
C LYS A 139 17.19 5.15 -3.47
N ILE A 140 18.15 5.55 -2.63
CA ILE A 140 18.07 5.39 -1.17
C ILE A 140 16.96 6.29 -0.62
N GLU A 141 16.96 7.57 -0.99
CA GLU A 141 15.95 8.54 -0.56
C GLU A 141 14.53 8.15 -1.00
N ALA A 142 14.37 7.68 -2.23
CA ALA A 142 13.09 7.20 -2.76
C ALA A 142 12.49 6.04 -1.93
N LYS A 143 13.32 5.35 -1.13
CA LYS A 143 12.92 4.20 -0.32
C LYS A 143 13.24 4.40 1.16
N LYS A 144 13.43 5.63 1.63
CA LYS A 144 13.77 5.95 3.01
C LYS A 144 12.83 5.34 4.05
N ASN A 145 11.53 5.24 3.72
CA ASN A 145 10.52 4.64 4.59
C ASN A 145 10.65 3.11 4.74
N ARG A 146 11.49 2.48 3.90
CA ARG A 146 11.83 1.05 3.98
C ARG A 146 13.11 0.79 4.75
N LEU A 147 13.86 1.81 5.16
CA LEU A 147 15.15 1.62 5.81
C LEU A 147 15.00 1.46 7.32
N THR A 148 15.77 0.55 7.88
CA THR A 148 16.09 0.52 9.30
C THR A 148 17.60 0.46 9.48
N PHE A 149 18.07 0.90 10.66
CA PHE A 149 19.46 0.99 11.05
C PHE A 149 19.68 0.04 12.24
#